data_AF-A0A5S4FJ05-F1
#
_entry.id   AF-A0A5S4FJ05-F1
#
_cell.length_a   1.000
_cell.length_b   1.000
_cell.length_c   1.000
_cell.angle_alpha   90.00
_cell.angle_beta   90.00
_cell.angle_gamma   90.00
#
_symmetry.space_group_name_H-M   'P 1'
#
loop_
_entity.id
_entity.type
_entity.pdbx_description
1 polymer ?
#
loop_
_entity_poly.entity_id
_entity_poly.type
_entity_poly.pdbx_seq_one_letter_code
_entity_poly.pdbx_strand_id
1 'polypeptide(L)'
;GGGGFRVDLSGGGTADARRLLLATGLADELPGPRGVEALWGRSAFHCPYCHGYECTGRQVAVIGAQPARVRLALQLSRFAADVALCTGGEPLDAGSRALLESNGVAVRCEPIARLEGTGDRLEQIAFESGPPLAREAVFVVNVARQRSGLAGRLGCASFADGCVEVNEFGQTSVPGVYAAGDMARRAGVPMPQAAVIAAAASGMIAAAIIDQDLLSADFDLPNPFAQTPSGPQAEG
;
A
#
# COMPACT_ATOMS: atom_id res chain seq x y z
N GLY A 1 35.42 14.57 -7.18
CA GLY A 1 35.02 14.65 -5.77
C GLY A 1 33.78 15.49 -5.68
N GLY A 2 32.67 15.02 -5.12
CA GLY A 2 32.35 13.63 -4.75
C GLY A 2 30.86 13.54 -4.43
N GLY A 3 30.11 12.71 -5.16
CA GLY A 3 28.70 12.42 -4.86
C GLY A 3 27.73 12.91 -5.94
N GLY A 4 27.59 12.11 -6.99
CA GLY A 4 26.53 12.23 -8.00
C GLY A 4 26.11 10.83 -8.44
N PHE A 5 25.01 10.74 -9.14
CA PHE A 5 24.38 9.51 -9.59
C PHE A 5 24.37 9.47 -11.11
N ARG A 6 24.57 8.28 -11.67
CA ARG A 6 24.30 7.99 -13.07
C ARG A 6 23.04 7.15 -13.17
N VAL A 7 22.12 7.55 -14.04
CA VAL A 7 20.85 6.89 -14.29
C VAL A 7 20.88 6.33 -15.70
N ASP A 8 20.82 5.00 -15.81
CA ASP A 8 20.72 4.31 -17.10
C ASP A 8 19.25 4.20 -17.51
N LEU A 9 18.94 4.62 -18.73
CA LEU A 9 17.61 4.61 -19.31
C LEU A 9 17.45 3.37 -20.21
N SER A 10 16.24 2.80 -20.24
CA SER A 10 15.95 1.59 -21.05
C SER A 10 16.20 1.76 -22.56
N GLY A 11 16.18 3.00 -23.06
CA GLY A 11 16.52 3.33 -24.45
C GLY A 11 18.02 3.36 -24.76
N GLY A 12 18.89 2.99 -23.82
CA GLY A 12 20.36 2.96 -24.00
C GLY A 12 21.08 4.30 -23.73
N GLY A 13 20.39 5.27 -23.15
CA GLY A 13 20.96 6.56 -22.75
C GLY A 13 21.32 6.61 -21.26
N THR A 14 22.11 7.61 -20.87
CA THR A 14 22.45 7.88 -19.47
C THR A 14 22.14 9.34 -19.11
N ALA A 15 21.73 9.58 -17.87
CA ALA A 15 21.63 10.91 -17.29
C ALA A 15 22.46 10.98 -16.01
N ASP A 16 23.19 12.06 -15.81
CA ASP A 16 23.88 12.33 -14.55
C ASP A 16 23.04 13.28 -13.68
N ALA A 17 22.97 13.01 -12.39
CA ALA A 17 22.19 13.80 -11.43
C ALA A 17 22.97 13.98 -10.13
N ARG A 18 22.83 15.13 -9.47
CA ARG A 18 23.43 15.36 -8.15
C ARG A 18 22.64 14.74 -7.01
N ARG A 19 21.33 14.59 -7.18
CA ARG A 19 20.36 14.04 -6.22
C ARG A 19 19.36 13.17 -6.95
N LEU A 20 18.81 12.17 -6.25
CA LEU A 20 17.74 11.31 -6.77
C LEU A 20 16.51 11.41 -5.87
N LEU A 21 15.34 11.54 -6.48
CA LEU A 21 14.05 11.31 -5.82
C LEU A 21 13.42 10.04 -6.39
N LEU A 22 13.32 9.00 -5.56
CA LEU A 22 12.61 7.79 -5.90
C LEU A 22 11.12 7.97 -5.59
N ALA A 23 10.30 7.97 -6.63
CA ALA A 23 8.85 8.08 -6.54
C ALA A 23 8.16 7.02 -7.42
N THR A 24 8.70 5.80 -7.42
CA THR A 24 8.25 4.71 -8.33
C THR A 24 6.97 4.02 -7.88
N GLY A 25 6.48 4.35 -6.68
CA GLY A 25 5.27 3.75 -6.10
C GLY A 25 5.39 2.24 -5.84
N LEU A 26 4.25 1.63 -5.54
CA LEU A 26 4.10 0.19 -5.33
C LEU A 26 3.33 -0.47 -6.49
N ALA A 27 3.38 -1.80 -6.52
CA ALA A 27 2.53 -2.65 -7.35
C ALA A 27 1.78 -3.62 -6.45
N ASP A 28 0.50 -3.85 -6.76
CA ASP A 28 -0.35 -4.78 -6.02
C ASP A 28 -0.26 -6.18 -6.64
N GLU A 29 0.20 -7.13 -5.85
CA GLU A 29 -0.01 -8.55 -6.12
C GLU A 29 -1.37 -8.96 -5.54
N LEU A 30 -2.16 -9.70 -6.32
CA LEU A 30 -3.52 -10.09 -5.98
C LEU A 30 -3.60 -11.61 -5.76
N PRO A 31 -3.17 -12.14 -4.59
CA PRO A 31 -3.25 -13.58 -4.30
C PRO A 31 -4.69 -14.08 -4.07
N GLY A 32 -5.68 -13.30 -4.48
CA GLY A 32 -7.10 -13.57 -4.28
C GLY A 32 -7.64 -14.70 -5.15
N PRO A 33 -8.94 -15.00 -5.02
CA PRO A 33 -9.59 -16.02 -5.83
C PRO A 33 -9.52 -15.70 -7.33
N ARG A 34 -9.63 -16.74 -8.16
CA ARG A 34 -9.71 -16.60 -9.63
C ARG A 34 -10.78 -15.57 -10.01
N GLY A 35 -10.48 -14.75 -11.02
CA GLY A 35 -11.37 -13.67 -11.48
C GLY A 35 -11.12 -12.32 -10.81
N VAL A 36 -10.34 -12.25 -9.72
CA VAL A 36 -10.06 -10.99 -9.02
C VAL A 36 -9.37 -9.95 -9.91
N GLU A 37 -8.42 -10.36 -10.76
CA GLU A 37 -7.68 -9.45 -11.64
C GLU A 37 -8.59 -8.73 -12.64
N ALA A 38 -9.60 -9.41 -13.18
CA ALA A 38 -10.53 -8.83 -14.13
C ALA A 38 -11.45 -7.77 -13.49
N LEU A 39 -11.71 -7.90 -12.19
CA LEU A 39 -12.61 -7.02 -11.42
C LEU A 39 -11.84 -5.94 -10.63
N TRP A 40 -10.52 -6.04 -10.56
CA TRP A 40 -9.67 -5.16 -9.75
C TRP A 40 -9.82 -3.69 -10.15
N GLY A 41 -10.10 -2.83 -9.16
CA GLY A 41 -10.34 -1.40 -9.34
C GLY A 41 -11.72 -1.05 -9.93
N ARG A 42 -12.57 -2.04 -10.20
CA ARG A 42 -13.91 -1.86 -10.79
C ARG A 42 -15.02 -2.27 -9.82
N SER A 43 -14.89 -3.47 -9.27
CA SER A 43 -15.79 -4.04 -8.26
C SER A 43 -15.06 -4.93 -7.26
N ALA A 44 -13.76 -5.16 -7.45
CA ALA A 44 -12.85 -5.68 -6.45
C ALA A 44 -11.89 -4.58 -5.97
N PHE A 45 -11.84 -4.34 -4.65
CA PHE A 45 -11.11 -3.21 -4.07
C PHE A 45 -10.25 -3.63 -2.87
N HIS A 46 -9.30 -2.79 -2.45
CA HIS A 46 -8.61 -2.96 -1.17
C HIS A 46 -8.92 -1.84 -0.16
N CYS A 47 -9.00 -0.60 -0.63
CA CYS A 47 -9.09 0.57 0.25
C CYS A 47 -10.56 1.00 0.49
N PRO A 48 -11.08 0.90 1.73
CA PRO A 48 -12.42 1.39 2.06
C PRO A 48 -12.51 2.92 2.03
N TYR A 49 -11.39 3.63 2.18
CA TYR A 49 -11.40 5.10 2.12
C TYR A 49 -11.48 5.62 0.69
N CYS A 50 -11.11 4.80 -0.30
CA CYS A 50 -11.23 5.15 -1.72
C CYS A 50 -12.57 4.75 -2.31
N HIS A 51 -13.14 3.61 -1.89
CA HIS A 51 -14.33 3.01 -2.54
C HIS A 51 -15.49 2.73 -1.60
N GLY A 52 -15.34 3.02 -0.31
CA GLY A 52 -16.38 2.73 0.69
C GLY A 52 -17.64 3.53 0.44
N TYR A 53 -17.52 4.81 0.05
CA TYR A 53 -18.67 5.66 -0.21
C TYR A 53 -19.52 5.13 -1.38
N GLU A 54 -18.88 4.67 -2.46
CA GLU A 54 -19.54 4.06 -3.63
C GLU A 54 -20.25 2.76 -3.29
N CYS A 55 -19.91 2.12 -2.16
CA CYS A 55 -20.55 0.92 -1.64
C CYS A 55 -21.76 1.22 -0.74
N THR A 56 -22.12 2.49 -0.51
CA THR A 56 -23.27 2.85 0.32
C THR A 56 -24.55 2.26 -0.24
N GLY A 57 -25.33 1.57 0.60
CA GLY A 57 -26.58 0.93 0.21
C GLY A 57 -26.43 -0.34 -0.65
N ARG A 58 -25.19 -0.81 -0.90
CA ARG A 58 -24.92 -2.01 -1.73
C ARG A 58 -24.68 -3.26 -0.90
N GLN A 59 -24.73 -4.42 -1.57
CA GLN A 59 -24.31 -5.71 -1.01
C GLN A 59 -22.82 -5.94 -1.23
N VAL A 60 -22.05 -6.04 -0.15
CA VAL A 60 -20.58 -6.05 -0.16
C VAL A 60 -20.04 -7.31 0.51
N ALA A 61 -18.97 -7.87 -0.04
CA ALA A 61 -18.19 -8.90 0.64
C ALA A 61 -16.80 -8.42 1.04
N VAL A 62 -16.27 -8.99 2.12
CA VAL A 62 -14.87 -8.85 2.54
C VAL A 62 -14.25 -10.24 2.59
N ILE A 63 -13.17 -10.47 1.86
CA ILE A 63 -12.48 -11.77 1.85
C ILE A 63 -11.38 -11.84 2.91
N GLY A 64 -11.30 -12.93 3.67
CA GLY A 64 -10.22 -13.22 4.63
C GLY A 64 -10.68 -13.27 6.08
N ALA A 65 -9.87 -13.88 6.94
CA ALA A 65 -10.20 -14.14 8.35
C ALA A 65 -9.36 -13.31 9.35
N GLN A 66 -8.38 -12.53 8.87
CA GLN A 66 -7.46 -11.80 9.74
C GLN A 66 -8.19 -10.67 10.49
N PRO A 67 -7.71 -10.24 11.68
CA PRO A 67 -8.35 -9.16 12.46
C PRO A 67 -8.59 -7.86 11.69
N ALA A 68 -7.70 -7.51 10.75
CA ALA A 68 -7.88 -6.36 9.88
C ALA A 68 -9.12 -6.49 8.96
N ARG A 69 -9.45 -7.71 8.53
CA ARG A 69 -10.61 -8.01 7.67
C ARG A 69 -11.91 -7.97 8.47
N VAL A 70 -11.90 -8.45 9.71
CA VAL A 70 -13.01 -8.28 10.66
C VAL A 70 -13.31 -6.80 10.88
N ARG A 71 -12.28 -5.99 11.17
CA ARG A 71 -12.43 -4.53 11.32
C ARG A 71 -12.96 -3.87 10.05
N LEU A 72 -12.48 -4.28 8.88
CA LEU A 72 -12.95 -3.75 7.59
C LEU A 72 -14.43 -4.08 7.33
N ALA A 73 -14.87 -5.30 7.61
CA ALA A 73 -16.27 -5.68 7.45
C ALA A 73 -17.20 -4.85 8.36
N LEU A 74 -16.81 -4.64 9.62
CA LEU A 74 -17.53 -3.77 10.55
C LEU A 74 -17.46 -2.29 10.15
N GLN A 75 -16.37 -1.84 9.52
CA GLN A 75 -16.27 -0.49 9.00
C GLN A 75 -17.27 -0.26 7.87
N LEU A 76 -17.37 -1.21 6.94
CA LEU A 76 -18.27 -1.15 5.78
C LEU A 76 -19.74 -1.29 6.18
N SER A 77 -20.06 -2.05 7.23
CA SER A 77 -21.45 -2.24 7.69
C SER A 77 -22.10 -0.96 8.22
N ARG A 78 -21.32 0.12 8.42
CA ARG A 78 -21.83 1.44 8.79
C ARG A 78 -22.56 2.15 7.64
N PHE A 79 -22.38 1.73 6.39
CA PHE A 79 -22.96 2.40 5.21
C PHE A 79 -23.39 1.46 4.08
N ALA A 80 -22.80 0.27 3.95
CA ALA A 80 -23.30 -0.77 3.05
C ALA A 80 -24.62 -1.35 3.58
N ALA A 81 -25.50 -1.82 2.69
CA ALA A 81 -26.81 -2.38 3.08
C ALA A 81 -26.71 -3.81 3.62
N ASP A 82 -25.79 -4.61 3.07
CA ASP A 82 -25.54 -6.00 3.46
C ASP A 82 -24.03 -6.26 3.35
N VAL A 83 -23.42 -6.72 4.43
CA VAL A 83 -21.98 -7.06 4.44
C VAL A 83 -21.83 -8.53 4.82
N ALA A 84 -21.02 -9.25 4.04
CA ALA A 84 -20.57 -10.59 4.39
C ALA A 84 -19.05 -10.68 4.50
N LEU A 85 -18.54 -11.27 5.57
CA LEU A 85 -17.16 -11.72 5.66
C LEU A 85 -17.06 -13.15 5.09
N CYS A 86 -16.25 -13.34 4.06
CA CYS A 86 -15.98 -14.65 3.46
C CYS A 86 -14.56 -15.08 3.84
N THR A 87 -14.41 -16.05 4.74
CA THR A 87 -13.09 -16.44 5.26
C THR A 87 -12.24 -17.20 4.25
N GLY A 88 -12.87 -17.86 3.28
CA GLY A 88 -12.19 -18.65 2.25
C GLY A 88 -11.60 -19.95 2.78
N GLY A 89 -12.25 -20.59 3.75
CA GLY A 89 -11.77 -21.82 4.39
C GLY A 89 -10.89 -21.58 5.61
N GLU A 90 -10.40 -20.36 5.81
CA GLU A 90 -9.55 -20.02 6.95
C GLU A 90 -10.36 -19.97 8.26
N PRO A 91 -9.77 -20.41 9.39
CA PRO A 91 -10.42 -20.38 10.68
C PRO A 91 -10.63 -18.94 11.16
N LEU A 92 -11.83 -18.68 11.68
CA LEU A 92 -12.19 -17.43 12.36
C LEU A 92 -12.47 -17.72 13.82
N ASP A 93 -11.88 -16.93 14.72
CA ASP A 93 -12.09 -17.12 16.15
C ASP A 93 -13.55 -16.82 16.55
N ALA A 94 -14.00 -17.48 17.62
CA ALA A 94 -15.39 -17.38 18.06
C ALA A 94 -15.80 -15.96 18.49
N GLY A 95 -14.84 -15.17 19.03
CA GLY A 95 -15.09 -13.80 19.44
C GLY A 95 -15.34 -12.88 18.25
N SER A 96 -14.47 -12.95 17.23
CA SER A 96 -14.64 -12.21 15.97
C SER A 96 -15.93 -12.61 15.26
N ARG A 97 -16.27 -13.90 15.22
CA ARG A 97 -17.54 -14.38 14.67
C ARG A 97 -18.73 -13.75 15.39
N ALA A 98 -18.80 -13.88 16.71
CA ALA A 98 -19.90 -13.35 17.51
C ALA A 98 -20.02 -11.82 17.36
N LEU A 99 -18.88 -11.11 17.27
CA LEU A 99 -18.84 -9.67 17.03
C LEU A 99 -19.45 -9.30 15.66
N LEU A 100 -19.10 -10.03 14.60
CA LEU A 100 -19.65 -9.80 13.26
C LEU A 100 -21.15 -10.07 13.22
N GLU A 101 -21.57 -11.23 13.71
CA GLU A 101 -22.97 -11.67 13.68
C GLU A 101 -23.87 -10.74 14.51
N SER A 102 -23.42 -10.29 15.69
CA SER A 102 -24.16 -9.31 16.51
C SER A 102 -24.28 -7.93 15.87
N ASN A 103 -23.46 -7.61 14.86
CA ASN A 103 -23.53 -6.39 14.08
C ASN A 103 -24.14 -6.61 12.69
N GLY A 104 -24.85 -7.72 12.49
CA GLY A 104 -25.55 -8.01 11.24
C GLY A 104 -24.64 -8.35 10.06
N VAL A 105 -23.36 -8.66 10.31
CA VAL A 105 -22.42 -9.09 9.27
C VAL A 105 -22.45 -10.61 9.16
N ALA A 106 -22.90 -11.11 8.02
CA ALA A 106 -22.93 -12.54 7.76
C ALA A 106 -21.50 -13.12 7.61
N VAL A 107 -21.28 -14.34 8.07
CA VAL A 107 -19.98 -15.03 7.96
C VAL A 107 -20.11 -16.28 7.09
N ARG A 108 -19.42 -16.29 5.95
CA ARG A 108 -19.27 -17.46 5.05
C ARG A 108 -17.88 -18.05 5.22
N CYS A 109 -17.80 -19.36 5.47
CA CYS A 109 -16.54 -20.03 5.82
C CYS A 109 -16.01 -20.90 4.71
N GLU A 110 -16.82 -21.18 3.71
CA GLU A 110 -16.51 -22.11 2.63
C GLU A 110 -15.32 -21.57 1.80
N PRO A 111 -14.44 -22.47 1.29
CA PRO A 111 -13.42 -22.09 0.33
C PRO A 111 -14.02 -21.39 -0.90
N ILE A 112 -13.38 -20.31 -1.35
CA ILE A 112 -13.84 -19.53 -2.49
C ILE A 112 -13.21 -20.11 -3.77
N ALA A 113 -14.04 -20.53 -4.72
CA ALA A 113 -13.57 -21.06 -5.99
C ALA A 113 -13.18 -19.95 -6.99
N ARG A 114 -14.03 -18.93 -7.13
CA ARG A 114 -13.83 -17.79 -8.05
C ARG A 114 -14.80 -16.63 -7.76
N LEU A 115 -14.47 -15.48 -8.29
CA LEU A 115 -15.36 -14.33 -8.43
C LEU A 115 -15.96 -14.34 -9.83
N GLU A 116 -17.26 -14.10 -9.92
CA GLU A 116 -18.00 -14.09 -11.19
C GLU A 116 -18.65 -12.73 -11.41
N GLY A 117 -18.55 -12.25 -12.65
CA GLY A 117 -19.06 -10.95 -13.04
C GLY A 117 -18.99 -10.73 -14.53
N THR A 118 -19.77 -9.77 -15.02
CA THR A 118 -19.82 -9.39 -16.43
C THR A 118 -19.23 -8.00 -16.59
N GLY A 119 -18.21 -7.88 -17.45
CA GLY A 119 -17.54 -6.61 -17.71
C GLY A 119 -16.83 -6.09 -16.46
N ASP A 120 -17.33 -4.99 -15.90
CA ASP A 120 -16.78 -4.31 -14.73
C ASP A 120 -17.51 -4.61 -13.41
N ARG A 121 -18.60 -5.39 -13.47
CA ARG A 121 -19.47 -5.65 -12.32
C ARG A 121 -19.29 -7.06 -11.77
N LEU A 122 -19.00 -7.16 -10.48
CA LEU A 122 -19.19 -8.37 -9.70
C LEU A 122 -20.68 -8.69 -9.63
N GLU A 123 -21.02 -9.96 -9.82
CA GLU A 123 -22.39 -10.46 -9.67
C GLU A 123 -22.48 -11.41 -8.48
N GLN A 124 -21.49 -12.31 -8.32
CA GLN A 124 -21.47 -13.28 -7.23
C GLN A 124 -20.09 -13.82 -6.88
N ILE A 125 -20.00 -14.38 -5.68
CA ILE A 125 -18.88 -15.17 -5.18
C ILE A 125 -19.28 -16.65 -5.25
N ALA A 126 -18.53 -17.43 -6.02
CA ALA A 126 -18.72 -18.87 -6.11
C ALA A 126 -17.80 -19.58 -5.12
N PHE A 127 -18.38 -20.46 -4.31
CA PHE A 127 -17.66 -21.29 -3.34
C PHE A 127 -17.41 -22.68 -3.91
N GLU A 128 -16.43 -23.40 -3.35
CA GLU A 128 -16.19 -24.81 -3.72
C GLU A 128 -17.34 -25.73 -3.29
N SER A 129 -18.11 -25.31 -2.28
CA SER A 129 -19.31 -26.01 -1.82
C SER A 129 -20.36 -25.01 -1.34
N GLY A 130 -21.63 -25.40 -1.47
CA GLY A 130 -22.76 -24.55 -1.10
C GLY A 130 -23.18 -23.55 -2.19
N PRO A 131 -24.24 -22.76 -1.94
CA PRO A 131 -24.76 -21.81 -2.90
C PRO A 131 -23.81 -20.61 -3.08
N PRO A 132 -23.79 -20.01 -4.28
CA PRO A 132 -23.07 -18.76 -4.51
C PRO A 132 -23.68 -17.62 -3.69
N LEU A 133 -22.90 -16.56 -3.47
CA LEU A 133 -23.35 -15.35 -2.76
C LEU A 133 -23.37 -14.16 -3.72
N ALA A 134 -24.56 -13.65 -4.03
CA ALA A 134 -24.71 -12.46 -4.87
C ALA A 134 -24.13 -11.23 -4.15
N ARG A 135 -23.23 -10.49 -4.82
CA ARG A 135 -22.56 -9.30 -4.26
C ARG A 135 -22.21 -8.33 -5.38
N GLU A 136 -22.29 -7.03 -5.08
CA GLU A 136 -22.02 -5.96 -6.04
C GLU A 136 -20.57 -5.44 -5.94
N ALA A 137 -19.94 -5.63 -4.79
CA ALA A 137 -18.54 -5.30 -4.57
C ALA A 137 -17.87 -6.29 -3.62
N VAL A 138 -16.57 -6.47 -3.79
CA VAL A 138 -15.74 -7.30 -2.92
C VAL A 138 -14.48 -6.57 -2.52
N PHE A 139 -14.20 -6.53 -1.22
CA PHE A 139 -12.92 -6.11 -0.71
C PHE A 139 -12.02 -7.34 -0.63
N VAL A 140 -10.83 -7.28 -1.21
CA VAL A 140 -9.85 -8.37 -1.26
C VAL A 140 -8.57 -7.97 -0.52
N VAL A 141 -7.67 -8.94 -0.33
CA VAL A 141 -6.32 -8.69 0.16
C VAL A 141 -5.42 -8.44 -1.05
N ASN A 142 -4.60 -7.41 -0.97
CA ASN A 142 -3.48 -7.15 -1.87
C ASN A 142 -2.16 -7.25 -1.09
N VAL A 143 -1.11 -7.68 -1.77
CA VAL A 143 0.27 -7.64 -1.25
C VAL A 143 1.02 -6.58 -2.04
N ALA A 144 1.37 -5.49 -1.38
CA ALA A 144 2.09 -4.41 -2.04
C ALA A 144 3.58 -4.75 -2.17
N ARG A 145 4.14 -4.51 -3.35
CA ARG A 145 5.56 -4.72 -3.67
C ARG A 145 6.18 -3.47 -4.26
N GLN A 146 7.47 -3.28 -4.02
CA GLN A 146 8.24 -2.23 -4.71
C GLN A 146 8.17 -2.43 -6.21
N ARG A 147 7.71 -1.41 -6.95
CA ARG A 147 7.65 -1.45 -8.42
C ARG A 147 9.05 -1.55 -9.04
N SER A 148 10.08 -1.12 -8.31
CA SER A 148 11.46 -1.08 -8.78
C SER A 148 12.43 -1.52 -7.69
N GLY A 149 13.45 -2.28 -8.08
CA GLY A 149 14.57 -2.63 -7.21
C GLY A 149 15.60 -1.51 -7.01
N LEU A 150 15.36 -0.30 -7.52
CA LEU A 150 16.31 0.82 -7.46
C LEU A 150 16.78 1.13 -6.05
N ALA A 151 15.86 1.24 -5.09
CA ALA A 151 16.18 1.54 -3.70
C ALA A 151 17.13 0.49 -3.09
N GLY A 152 16.85 -0.80 -3.34
CA GLY A 152 17.72 -1.90 -2.89
C GLY A 152 19.10 -1.87 -3.55
N ARG A 153 19.19 -1.59 -4.85
CA ARG A 153 20.48 -1.45 -5.55
C ARG A 153 21.32 -0.27 -5.06
N LEU A 154 20.67 0.79 -4.59
CA LEU A 154 21.33 1.96 -4.00
C LEU A 154 21.71 1.74 -2.53
N GLY A 155 21.25 0.66 -1.88
CA GLY A 155 21.52 0.36 -0.47
C GLY A 155 20.62 1.10 0.51
N CYS A 156 19.47 1.60 0.08
CA CYS A 156 18.50 2.24 0.97
C CYS A 156 17.93 1.25 1.99
N ALA A 157 17.88 1.64 3.26
CA ALA A 157 17.18 0.91 4.30
C ALA A 157 15.68 0.75 3.95
N SER A 158 15.12 -0.40 4.30
CA SER A 158 13.71 -0.72 4.06
C SER A 158 13.15 -1.51 5.24
N PHE A 159 11.85 -1.40 5.46
CA PHE A 159 11.13 -2.20 6.44
C PHE A 159 10.88 -3.63 5.93
N ALA A 160 10.40 -4.51 6.82
CA ALA A 160 10.04 -5.88 6.48
C ALA A 160 8.93 -5.99 5.41
N ASP A 161 8.08 -4.97 5.30
CA ASP A 161 7.04 -4.85 4.27
C ASP A 161 7.60 -4.37 2.90
N GLY A 162 8.90 -4.06 2.83
CA GLY A 162 9.59 -3.60 1.64
C GLY A 162 9.49 -2.10 1.37
N CYS A 163 8.77 -1.31 2.18
CA CYS A 163 8.80 0.15 2.05
C CYS A 163 10.16 0.72 2.42
N VAL A 164 10.61 1.68 1.62
CA VAL A 164 11.86 2.42 1.88
C VAL A 164 11.67 3.27 3.13
N GLU A 165 12.63 3.18 4.04
CA GLU A 165 12.64 4.02 5.23
C GLU A 165 13.10 5.43 4.88
N VAL A 166 12.29 6.42 5.28
CA VAL A 166 12.61 7.83 5.15
C VAL A 166 12.34 8.59 6.45
N ASN A 167 13.05 9.70 6.64
CA ASN A 167 12.73 10.66 7.70
C ASN A 167 11.57 11.60 7.30
N GLU A 168 11.30 12.61 8.13
CA GLU A 168 10.25 13.62 7.91
C GLU A 168 10.41 14.44 6.63
N PHE A 169 11.61 14.43 6.05
CA PHE A 169 12.00 15.20 4.87
C PHE A 169 12.10 14.36 3.59
N GLY A 170 11.76 13.06 3.66
CA GLY A 170 11.88 12.14 2.53
C GLY A 170 13.31 11.70 2.25
N GLN A 171 14.26 11.95 3.15
CA GLN A 171 15.65 11.49 2.99
C GLN A 171 15.76 10.01 3.37
N THR A 172 16.43 9.21 2.53
CA THR A 172 16.71 7.78 2.81
C THR A 172 17.98 7.62 3.65
N SER A 173 18.40 6.39 3.95
CA SER A 173 19.69 6.11 4.59
C SER A 173 20.91 6.40 3.71
N VAL A 174 20.72 6.67 2.41
CA VAL A 174 21.79 6.91 1.45
C VAL A 174 21.85 8.41 1.15
N PRO A 175 22.98 9.10 1.46
CA PRO A 175 23.11 10.53 1.21
C PRO A 175 22.85 10.90 -0.24
N GLY A 176 22.02 11.93 -0.45
CA GLY A 176 21.62 12.41 -1.78
C GLY A 176 20.53 11.59 -2.47
N VAL A 177 20.04 10.51 -1.84
CA VAL A 177 18.86 9.74 -2.30
C VAL A 177 17.68 10.03 -1.38
N TYR A 178 16.59 10.46 -2.00
CA TYR A 178 15.31 10.75 -1.39
C TYR A 178 14.26 9.75 -1.90
N ALA A 179 13.20 9.53 -1.13
CA ALA A 179 12.06 8.74 -1.57
C ALA A 179 10.74 9.36 -1.10
N ALA A 180 9.69 9.22 -1.92
CA ALA A 180 8.38 9.78 -1.66
C ALA A 180 7.26 8.91 -2.23
N GLY A 181 6.04 9.18 -1.78
CA GLY A 181 4.85 8.44 -2.17
C GLY A 181 4.78 7.04 -1.57
N ASP A 182 3.95 6.19 -2.16
CA ASP A 182 3.59 4.87 -1.64
C ASP A 182 4.80 3.97 -1.38
N MET A 183 5.91 4.18 -2.09
CA MET A 183 7.11 3.35 -1.94
C MET A 183 7.87 3.57 -0.62
N ALA A 184 7.61 4.67 0.08
CA ALA A 184 8.37 5.09 1.24
C ALA A 184 7.46 5.34 2.44
N ARG A 185 7.98 5.09 3.64
CA ARG A 185 7.28 5.49 4.87
C ARG A 185 8.25 5.89 5.97
N ARG A 186 7.74 6.67 6.91
CA ARG A 186 8.45 7.03 8.14
C ARG A 186 8.36 5.89 9.14
N ALA A 187 9.37 5.77 10.00
CA ALA A 187 9.43 4.72 11.03
C ALA A 187 8.21 4.73 11.98
N GLY A 188 7.69 5.91 12.32
CA GLY A 188 6.51 6.07 13.17
C GLY A 188 5.17 5.71 12.50
N VAL A 189 5.15 5.46 11.19
CA VAL A 189 3.93 5.09 10.46
C VAL A 189 3.89 3.57 10.30
N PRO A 190 2.89 2.87 10.86
CA PRO A 190 2.92 1.41 10.98
C PRO A 190 2.72 0.66 9.66
N MET A 191 2.15 1.31 8.63
CA MET A 191 1.86 0.70 7.34
C MET A 191 2.02 1.73 6.21
N PRO A 192 2.19 1.29 4.94
CA PRO A 192 2.28 2.20 3.80
C PRO A 192 0.99 3.04 3.67
N GLN A 193 1.13 4.33 3.39
CA GLN A 193 0.00 5.24 3.20
C GLN A 193 -0.25 5.47 1.71
N ALA A 194 -0.88 4.49 1.06
CA ALA A 194 -1.27 4.56 -0.34
C ALA A 194 -2.48 5.51 -0.55
N ALA A 195 -2.25 6.81 -0.35
CA ALA A 195 -3.23 7.86 -0.56
C ALA A 195 -2.61 8.95 -1.44
N VAL A 196 -3.30 9.29 -2.54
CA VAL A 196 -2.80 10.22 -3.56
C VAL A 196 -2.36 11.55 -2.95
N ILE A 197 -3.14 12.10 -2.02
CA ILE A 197 -2.81 13.38 -1.39
C ILE A 197 -1.60 13.30 -0.46
N ALA A 198 -1.43 12.17 0.24
CA ALA A 198 -0.25 11.94 1.09
C ALA A 198 1.00 11.77 0.23
N ALA A 199 0.89 11.05 -0.89
CA ALA A 199 1.98 10.90 -1.84
C ALA A 199 2.41 12.25 -2.44
N ALA A 200 1.46 13.07 -2.88
CA ALA A 200 1.73 14.41 -3.38
C ALA A 200 2.40 15.29 -2.32
N ALA A 201 1.91 15.28 -1.08
CA ALA A 201 2.50 16.04 0.02
C ALA A 201 3.95 15.60 0.31
N SER A 202 4.21 14.29 0.35
CA SER A 202 5.57 13.77 0.56
C SER A 202 6.53 14.14 -0.57
N GLY A 203 6.05 14.17 -1.82
CA GLY A 203 6.84 14.60 -2.97
C GLY A 203 7.18 16.09 -2.92
N MET A 204 6.23 16.94 -2.54
CA MET A 204 6.46 18.37 -2.32
C MET A 204 7.51 18.61 -1.23
N ILE A 205 7.40 17.92 -0.09
CA ILE A 205 8.37 18.02 1.01
C ILE A 205 9.76 17.63 0.52
N ALA A 206 9.90 16.45 -0.11
CA ALA A 206 11.19 15.99 -0.61
C ALA A 206 11.80 16.97 -1.64
N ALA A 207 10.99 17.53 -2.54
CA ALA A 207 11.45 18.49 -3.53
C ALA A 207 12.02 19.77 -2.90
N ALA A 208 11.35 20.34 -1.89
CA ALA A 208 11.85 21.52 -1.19
C ALA A 208 13.19 21.25 -0.49
N ILE A 209 13.38 20.06 0.06
CA ILE A 209 14.60 19.69 0.77
C ILE A 209 15.75 19.40 -0.21
N ILE A 210 15.45 18.77 -1.35
CA ILE A 210 16.40 18.60 -2.46
C ILE A 210 16.89 19.96 -2.95
N ASP A 211 15.99 20.93 -3.13
CA ASP A 211 16.35 22.30 -3.52
C ASP A 211 17.30 22.95 -2.51
N GLN A 212 16.99 22.90 -1.22
CA GLN A 212 17.86 23.45 -0.17
C GLN A 212 19.21 22.75 -0.08
N ASP A 213 19.26 21.44 -0.27
CA ASP A 213 20.50 20.66 -0.30
C ASP A 213 21.38 21.03 -1.51
N LEU A 214 20.77 21.21 -2.69
CA LEU A 214 21.47 21.70 -3.88
C LEU A 214 21.96 23.14 -3.71
N LEU A 215 21.12 24.03 -3.17
CA LEU A 215 21.47 25.42 -2.88
C LEU A 215 22.67 25.51 -1.94
N SER A 216 22.64 24.75 -0.83
CA SER A 216 23.76 24.67 0.10
C SER A 216 25.04 24.19 -0.58
N ALA A 217 24.95 23.16 -1.44
CA ALA A 217 26.11 22.66 -2.17
C ALA A 217 26.61 23.60 -3.27
N ASP A 218 25.74 24.42 -3.88
CA ASP A 218 26.11 25.38 -4.94
C ASP A 218 26.84 26.61 -4.40
N PHE A 219 26.44 27.04 -3.20
CA PHE A 219 26.94 28.27 -2.58
C PHE A 219 27.81 28.03 -1.34
N ASP A 220 28.17 26.77 -1.06
CA ASP A 220 28.94 26.35 0.12
C ASP A 220 28.33 26.85 1.44
N LEU A 221 27.00 26.77 1.54
CA LEU A 221 26.25 27.17 2.73
C LEU A 221 26.01 25.95 3.64
N PRO A 222 25.94 26.14 4.97
CA PRO A 222 25.49 25.08 5.88
C PRO A 222 24.12 24.54 5.43
N ASN A 223 23.99 23.21 5.29
CA ASN A 223 22.71 22.58 4.98
C ASN A 223 21.97 22.26 6.29
N PRO A 224 20.86 22.93 6.61
CA PRO A 224 20.10 22.71 7.85
C PRO A 224 19.39 21.34 7.89
N PHE A 225 19.31 20.66 6.75
CA PHE A 225 18.75 19.31 6.60
C PHE A 225 19.81 18.25 6.34
N ALA A 226 21.10 18.57 6.49
CA ALA A 226 22.16 17.58 6.35
C ALA A 226 21.91 16.43 7.33
N GLN A 227 21.95 15.20 6.81
CA GLN A 227 21.90 14.03 7.67
C GLN A 227 23.20 13.95 8.47
N THR A 228 23.10 13.96 9.80
CA THR A 228 24.25 13.60 10.64
C THR A 228 24.60 12.15 10.34
N PRO A 229 25.85 11.81 9.97
CA PRO A 229 26.20 10.42 9.73
C PRO A 229 25.95 9.63 11.02
N SER A 230 25.11 8.61 10.93
CA SER A 230 24.89 7.62 11.98
C SER A 230 26.11 6.71 12.05
N GLY A 231 27.18 7.20 12.67
CA GLY A 231 28.28 6.39 13.17
C GLY A 231 27.89 5.69 14.48
N PRO A 232 28.47 4.52 14.81
CA PRO A 232 28.19 3.85 16.07
C PRO A 232 28.60 4.76 17.23
N GLN A 233 27.72 4.88 18.25
CA GLN A 233 28.12 5.39 19.56
C GLN A 233 29.13 4.41 20.14
N ALA A 234 30.41 4.69 19.94
CA ALA A 234 31.50 4.07 20.66
C ALA A 234 31.76 4.87 21.93
N GLU A 235 31.14 4.45 23.03
CA GLU A 235 31.58 4.72 24.40
C GLU A 235 31.36 3.38 25.13
N GLY A 236 32.35 2.74 25.75
CA GLY A 236 33.48 3.29 26.50
C GLY A 236 33.33 2.79 27.93
#